data_AF-A0A962IW86-F1
#
_entry.id   AF-A0A962IW86-F1
#
_cell.length_a   1.000
_cell.length_b   1.000
_cell.length_c   1.000
_cell.angle_alpha   90.00
_cell.angle_beta   90.00
_cell.angle_gamma   90.00
#
_symmetry.space_group_name_H-M   'P 1'
#
loop_
_entity.id
_entity.type
_entity.pdbx_description
1 polymer ?
#
loop_
_entity_poly.entity_id
_entity_poly.type
_entity_poly.pdbx_seq_one_letter_code
_entity_poly.pdbx_strand_id
1 'polypeptide(L)'
;AGFIATDLSDIPAAARWQDPQSVTDAGLNLAARSWLDINCGHCHNPVGPADTSGLFINWQETDKRRLGYCKVPIATGGGSGGRSVSISPGKPDESILVFRVGSDDPAAMMPEIGRSLVHQEGAALIRRWVASLEGQCS
;
A
#
# COMPACT_ATOMS: atom_id res chain seq x y z
N ALA A 1 7.55 18.80 18.13
CA ALA A 1 7.03 18.17 19.36
C ALA A 1 6.58 16.76 18.99
N GLY A 2 7.31 15.75 19.46
CA GLY A 2 7.04 14.34 19.13
C GLY A 2 5.80 13.85 19.88
N PHE A 3 4.86 13.26 19.17
CA PHE A 3 3.76 12.51 19.76
C PHE A 3 4.33 11.19 20.28
N ILE A 4 4.71 11.17 21.56
CA ILE A 4 4.80 9.90 22.29
C ILE A 4 3.39 9.67 22.84
N ALA A 5 2.73 8.60 22.40
CA ALA A 5 1.49 8.15 23.00
C ALA A 5 1.71 7.97 24.51
N THR A 6 0.90 8.63 25.32
CA THR A 6 1.03 8.63 26.79
C THR A 6 0.61 7.29 27.40
N ASP A 7 -0.08 6.46 26.63
CA ASP A 7 -0.41 5.08 26.96
C ASP A 7 -0.06 4.18 25.76
N LEU A 8 0.59 3.05 26.05
CA LEU A 8 0.91 2.02 25.05
C LEU A 8 -0.35 1.36 24.49
N SER A 9 -1.47 1.38 25.25
CA SER A 9 -2.76 0.85 24.81
C SER A 9 -3.37 1.65 23.65
N ASP A 10 -2.99 2.92 23.49
CA ASP A 10 -3.45 3.80 22.41
C ASP A 10 -2.65 3.63 21.12
N ILE A 11 -1.56 2.84 21.14
CA ILE A 11 -0.76 2.55 19.95
C ILE A 11 -1.44 1.40 19.18
N PRO A 12 -1.90 1.62 17.93
CA PRO A 12 -2.47 0.53 17.14
C PRO A 12 -1.44 -0.58 16.93
N ALA A 13 -1.76 -1.79 17.38
CA ALA A 13 -0.92 -2.95 17.10
C ALA A 13 -0.95 -3.28 15.60
N ALA A 14 0.21 -3.56 15.03
CA ALA A 14 0.28 -4.12 13.68
C ALA A 14 -0.50 -5.43 13.61
N ALA A 15 -1.27 -5.63 12.54
CA ALA A 15 -2.05 -6.84 12.40
C ALA A 15 -1.15 -8.08 12.36
N ARG A 16 -1.44 -9.07 13.22
CA ARG A 16 -0.87 -10.42 13.10
C ARG A 16 -1.74 -11.24 12.17
N TRP A 17 -1.24 -11.52 10.98
CA TRP A 17 -1.92 -12.37 10.01
C TRP A 17 -0.90 -13.25 9.29
N GLN A 18 -1.22 -14.54 9.20
CA GLN A 18 -0.45 -15.54 8.42
C GLN A 18 -1.22 -15.93 7.15
N ASP A 19 -2.55 -15.77 7.17
CA ASP A 19 -3.44 -16.02 6.04
C ASP A 19 -4.29 -14.75 5.77
N PRO A 20 -4.24 -14.17 4.56
CA PRO A 20 -5.09 -13.04 4.17
C PRO A 20 -6.59 -13.30 4.33
N GLN A 21 -7.03 -14.56 4.21
CA GLN A 21 -8.44 -14.93 4.33
C GLN A 21 -8.90 -14.96 5.78
N SER A 22 -7.99 -15.13 6.75
CA SER A 22 -8.33 -15.12 8.17
C SER A 22 -8.56 -13.70 8.72
N VAL A 23 -8.23 -12.66 7.94
CA VAL A 23 -8.45 -11.27 8.34
C VAL A 23 -9.93 -10.91 8.20
N THR A 24 -10.56 -10.44 9.28
CA THR A 24 -11.97 -9.98 9.20
C THR A 24 -12.09 -8.72 8.36
N ASP A 25 -13.28 -8.45 7.80
CA ASP A 25 -13.48 -7.22 7.01
C ASP A 25 -13.21 -5.95 7.85
N ALA A 26 -13.56 -5.97 9.14
CA ALA A 26 -13.23 -4.90 10.08
C ALA A 26 -11.72 -4.71 10.29
N GLY A 27 -10.93 -5.78 10.22
CA GLY A 27 -9.48 -5.77 10.38
C GLY A 27 -8.70 -5.58 9.06
N LEU A 28 -9.37 -5.65 7.91
CA LEU A 28 -8.73 -5.70 6.60
C LEU A 28 -7.92 -4.44 6.30
N ASN A 29 -8.47 -3.26 6.59
CA ASN A 29 -7.76 -2.00 6.39
C ASN A 29 -6.53 -1.90 7.30
N LEU A 30 -6.66 -2.29 8.58
CA LEU A 30 -5.53 -2.31 9.52
C LEU A 30 -4.43 -3.24 9.00
N ALA A 31 -4.77 -4.46 8.61
CA ALA A 31 -3.80 -5.43 8.11
C ALA A 31 -3.08 -4.96 6.84
N ALA A 32 -3.84 -4.47 5.86
CA ALA A 32 -3.26 -3.98 4.61
C ALA A 32 -2.37 -2.76 4.84
N ARG A 33 -2.83 -1.78 5.63
CA ARG A 33 -2.03 -0.59 5.96
C ARG A 33 -0.78 -0.93 6.78
N SER A 34 -0.84 -1.89 7.71
CA SER A 34 0.35 -2.36 8.44
C SER A 34 1.35 -3.03 7.50
N TRP A 35 0.88 -3.91 6.60
CA TRP A 35 1.78 -4.56 5.64
C TRP A 35 2.44 -3.53 4.71
N LEU A 36 1.67 -2.57 4.22
CA LEU A 36 2.18 -1.50 3.37
C LEU A 36 3.18 -0.60 4.11
N ASP A 37 2.95 -0.25 5.37
CA ASP A 37 3.90 0.54 6.15
C ASP A 37 5.22 -0.20 6.33
N ILE A 38 5.16 -1.48 6.74
CA ILE A 38 6.34 -2.34 6.96
C ILE A 38 7.15 -2.52 5.68
N ASN A 39 6.50 -2.69 4.53
CA ASN A 39 7.17 -3.06 3.27
C ASN A 39 7.46 -1.86 2.36
N CYS A 40 6.75 -0.74 2.50
CA CYS A 40 6.81 0.39 1.58
C CYS A 40 6.96 1.75 2.27
N GLY A 41 6.47 1.90 3.50
CA GLY A 41 6.41 3.18 4.22
C GLY A 41 7.78 3.83 4.44
N HIS A 42 8.85 3.05 4.54
CA HIS A 42 10.22 3.58 4.65
C HIS A 42 10.66 4.41 3.43
N CYS A 43 10.27 4.00 2.23
CA CYS A 43 10.56 4.75 1.00
C CYS A 43 9.47 5.78 0.69
N HIS A 44 8.21 5.38 0.84
CA HIS A 44 7.03 6.16 0.51
C HIS A 44 6.53 6.97 1.71
N ASN A 45 7.29 7.99 2.08
CA ASN A 45 6.91 8.98 3.09
C ASN A 45 7.50 10.36 2.72
N PRO A 46 7.11 11.45 3.41
CA PRO A 46 7.50 12.83 3.05
C PRO A 46 9.01 13.14 3.08
N VAL A 47 9.82 12.29 3.71
CA VAL A 47 11.29 12.46 3.79
C VAL A 47 12.04 11.22 3.28
N GLY A 48 11.33 10.26 2.70
CA GLY A 48 11.88 9.01 2.21
C GLY A 48 12.37 9.13 0.76
N PRO A 49 13.14 8.14 0.27
CA PRO A 49 13.64 8.12 -1.11
C PRO A 49 12.60 8.31 -2.23
N ALA A 50 11.32 7.98 -1.97
CA ALA A 50 10.24 8.11 -2.95
C ALA A 50 9.35 9.35 -2.72
N ASP A 51 9.81 10.33 -1.94
CA ASP A 51 9.07 11.54 -1.58
C ASP A 51 8.53 12.32 -2.80
N THR A 52 9.35 12.46 -3.84
CA THR A 52 9.02 13.14 -5.11
C THR A 52 7.88 12.47 -5.89
N SER A 53 7.54 11.22 -5.59
CA SER A 53 6.39 10.54 -6.18
C SER A 53 5.05 11.11 -5.69
N GLY A 54 5.06 11.74 -4.50
CA GLY A 54 3.87 12.19 -3.77
C GLY A 54 2.95 11.05 -3.31
N LEU A 55 3.40 9.79 -3.39
CA LEU A 55 2.71 8.61 -2.86
C LEU A 55 3.31 8.30 -1.49
N PHE A 56 2.52 8.48 -0.44
CA PHE A 56 2.92 8.27 0.95
C PHE A 56 2.08 7.15 1.54
N ILE A 57 2.73 6.04 1.88
CA ILE A 57 2.08 4.80 2.33
C ILE A 57 2.46 4.50 3.79
N ASN A 58 3.23 5.38 4.44
CA ASN A 58 3.53 5.26 5.86
C ASN A 58 2.24 5.31 6.71
N TRP A 59 2.30 4.70 7.90
CA TRP A 59 1.16 4.54 8.79
C TRP A 59 0.44 5.86 9.13
N GLN A 60 1.21 6.94 9.32
CA GLN A 60 0.68 8.23 9.75
C GLN A 60 -0.07 9.00 8.66
N GLU A 61 0.06 8.61 7.38
CA GLU A 61 -0.65 9.31 6.31
C GLU A 61 -2.15 8.97 6.31
N THR A 62 -2.97 10.02 6.26
CA THR A 62 -4.44 9.94 6.32
C THR A 62 -5.11 10.61 5.12
N ASP A 63 -4.39 11.46 4.38
CA ASP A 63 -4.88 12.02 3.12
C ASP A 63 -5.00 10.92 2.07
N LYS A 64 -6.23 10.65 1.63
CA LYS A 64 -6.53 9.58 0.66
C LYS A 64 -5.76 9.76 -0.65
N ARG A 65 -5.61 10.98 -1.14
CA ARG A 65 -4.93 11.22 -2.42
C ARG A 65 -3.44 10.95 -2.30
N ARG A 66 -2.81 11.33 -1.18
CA ARG A 66 -1.41 11.00 -0.88
C ARG A 66 -1.20 9.51 -0.63
N LEU A 67 -2.17 8.81 -0.06
CA LEU A 67 -2.18 7.33 0.04
C LEU A 67 -2.31 6.62 -1.31
N GLY A 68 -2.64 7.35 -2.38
CA GLY A 68 -2.71 6.81 -3.73
C GLY A 68 -4.13 6.62 -4.26
N TYR A 69 -5.18 6.93 -3.50
CA TYR A 69 -6.56 6.84 -3.96
C TYR A 69 -6.76 7.78 -5.13
N CYS A 70 -7.05 7.21 -6.31
CA CYS A 70 -7.23 7.94 -7.57
C CYS A 70 -6.07 8.89 -7.91
N LYS A 71 -4.89 8.59 -7.37
CA LYS A 71 -3.69 9.40 -7.60
C LYS A 71 -3.04 8.96 -8.91
N VAL A 72 -2.88 9.88 -9.83
CA VAL A 72 -2.09 9.65 -11.06
C VAL A 72 -0.61 9.57 -10.68
N PRO A 73 0.14 8.59 -11.22
CA PRO A 73 1.58 8.49 -10.99
C PRO A 73 2.33 9.68 -11.60
N ILE A 74 3.36 10.18 -10.92
CA ILE A 74 4.20 11.26 -11.46
C ILE A 74 5.27 10.70 -12.41
N ALA A 75 5.90 9.57 -12.06
CA ALA A 75 7.00 9.00 -12.85
C ALA A 75 7.17 7.48 -12.62
N THR A 76 6.19 6.67 -13.03
CA THR A 76 6.27 5.19 -12.86
C THR A 76 6.81 4.49 -14.11
N GLY A 77 6.86 5.18 -15.26
CA GLY A 77 7.29 4.58 -16.53
C GLY A 77 6.50 3.30 -16.85
N GLY A 78 7.20 2.26 -17.32
CA GLY A 78 6.62 0.92 -17.53
C GLY A 78 6.11 0.24 -16.26
N GLY A 79 6.57 0.66 -15.07
CA GLY A 79 6.15 0.10 -13.79
C GLY A 79 4.68 0.35 -13.43
N SER A 80 3.93 1.12 -14.23
CA SER A 80 2.47 1.22 -14.08
C SER A 80 1.73 0.00 -14.64
N GLY A 81 2.37 -0.78 -15.53
CA GLY A 81 1.73 -1.87 -16.25
C GLY A 81 0.51 -1.43 -17.05
N GLY A 82 0.49 -0.19 -17.55
CA GLY A 82 -0.62 0.37 -18.34
C GLY A 82 -1.79 0.91 -17.51
N ARG A 83 -1.68 0.96 -16.17
CA ARG A 83 -2.73 1.46 -15.27
C ARG A 83 -2.58 2.95 -15.01
N SER A 84 -3.71 3.63 -14.83
CA SER A 84 -3.76 5.11 -14.77
C SER A 84 -3.59 5.69 -13.37
N VAL A 85 -3.87 4.93 -12.31
CA VAL A 85 -3.87 5.43 -10.93
C VAL A 85 -3.22 4.44 -9.95
N SER A 86 -2.65 4.97 -8.86
CA SER A 86 -2.01 4.18 -7.81
C SER A 86 -2.96 3.16 -7.19
N ILE A 87 -4.13 3.62 -6.74
CA ILE A 87 -5.22 2.78 -6.22
C ILE A 87 -6.53 3.23 -6.88
N SER A 88 -7.21 2.30 -7.53
CA SER A 88 -8.56 2.43 -8.05
C SER A 88 -9.51 1.69 -7.08
N PRO A 89 -10.29 2.40 -6.23
CA PRO A 89 -11.15 1.76 -5.25
C PRO A 89 -12.10 0.74 -5.88
N GLY A 90 -12.21 -0.45 -5.28
CA GLY A 90 -13.04 -1.55 -5.77
C GLY A 90 -12.49 -2.27 -7.00
N LYS A 91 -11.38 -1.79 -7.57
CA LYS A 91 -10.86 -2.24 -8.86
C LYS A 91 -9.37 -2.64 -8.76
N PRO A 92 -9.07 -3.80 -8.18
CA PRO A 92 -7.70 -4.24 -7.97
C PRO A 92 -6.91 -4.38 -9.27
N ASP A 93 -7.53 -4.89 -10.35
CA ASP A 93 -6.85 -5.09 -11.63
C ASP A 93 -6.51 -3.79 -12.35
N GLU A 94 -7.19 -2.69 -12.03
CA GLU A 94 -6.91 -1.35 -12.54
C GLU A 94 -5.92 -0.56 -11.65
N SER A 95 -5.44 -1.13 -10.54
CA SER A 95 -4.61 -0.44 -9.55
C SER A 95 -3.11 -0.72 -9.72
N ILE A 96 -2.29 0.32 -9.91
CA ILE A 96 -0.83 0.18 -10.03
C ILE A 96 -0.25 -0.54 -8.80
N LEU A 97 -0.73 -0.21 -7.59
CA LEU A 97 -0.24 -0.83 -6.36
C LEU A 97 -0.33 -2.36 -6.39
N VAL A 98 -1.49 -2.90 -6.77
CA VAL A 98 -1.74 -4.35 -6.82
C VAL A 98 -0.83 -5.01 -7.86
N PHE A 99 -0.69 -4.39 -9.03
CA PHE A 99 0.21 -4.88 -10.08
C PHE A 99 1.66 -4.95 -9.61
N ARG A 100 2.18 -3.87 -9.01
CA ARG A 100 3.58 -3.80 -8.60
C ARG A 100 3.92 -4.75 -7.44
N VAL A 101 3.01 -4.90 -6.49
CA VAL A 101 3.17 -5.85 -5.37
C VAL A 101 3.15 -7.30 -5.88
N GLY A 102 2.34 -7.59 -6.90
CA GLY A 102 2.23 -8.92 -7.52
C GLY A 102 3.26 -9.24 -8.60
N SER A 103 4.18 -8.33 -8.92
CA SER A 103 5.18 -8.49 -9.99
C SER A 103 6.54 -8.93 -9.44
N ASP A 104 7.29 -9.69 -10.23
CA ASP A 104 8.71 -10.01 -10.06
C ASP A 104 9.60 -9.43 -11.18
N ASP A 105 9.01 -8.80 -12.20
CA ASP A 105 9.75 -7.99 -13.17
C ASP A 105 10.48 -6.83 -12.46
N PRO A 106 11.82 -6.73 -12.54
CA PRO A 106 12.60 -5.65 -11.92
C PRO A 106 12.15 -4.23 -12.28
N ALA A 107 11.53 -4.03 -13.45
CA ALA A 107 11.04 -2.73 -13.87
C ALA A 107 9.73 -2.32 -13.17
N ALA A 108 9.00 -3.28 -12.60
CA ALA A 108 7.67 -3.07 -12.00
C ALA A 108 7.58 -3.47 -10.53
N MET A 109 8.34 -4.47 -10.10
CA MET A 109 8.23 -5.07 -8.78
C MET A 109 8.41 -4.05 -7.66
N MET A 110 7.59 -4.19 -6.61
CA MET A 110 7.70 -3.47 -5.35
C MET A 110 7.47 -4.42 -4.17
N PRO A 111 8.25 -4.34 -3.07
CA PRO A 111 9.40 -3.46 -2.87
C PRO A 111 10.55 -3.76 -3.84
N GLU A 112 11.32 -2.72 -4.20
CA GLU A 112 12.44 -2.79 -5.15
C GLU A 112 13.68 -3.50 -4.59
N ILE A 113 13.77 -3.58 -3.27
CA ILE A 113 14.87 -4.22 -2.53
C ILE A 113 14.33 -5.23 -1.53
N GLY A 114 15.17 -6.21 -1.17
CA GLY A 114 14.84 -7.16 -0.10
C GLY A 114 13.91 -8.29 -0.52
N ARG A 115 13.54 -8.41 -1.80
CA ARG A 115 12.86 -9.60 -2.34
C ARG A 115 13.28 -9.92 -3.76
N SER A 116 13.29 -11.21 -4.09
CA SER A 116 13.43 -11.73 -5.47
C SER A 116 12.18 -12.50 -5.93
N LEU A 117 11.25 -12.79 -5.02
CA LEU A 117 10.00 -13.49 -5.27
C LEU A 117 8.82 -12.61 -4.85
N VAL A 118 7.63 -12.90 -5.38
CA VAL A 118 6.39 -12.29 -4.92
C VAL A 118 6.00 -12.89 -3.56
N HIS A 119 5.77 -12.02 -2.58
CA HIS A 119 5.13 -12.42 -1.32
C HIS A 119 3.64 -12.61 -1.58
N GLN A 120 3.23 -13.86 -1.83
CA GLN A 120 1.91 -14.20 -2.35
C GLN A 120 0.80 -13.80 -1.38
N GLU A 121 1.02 -14.00 -0.09
CA GLU A 121 0.09 -13.67 0.97
C GLU A 121 -0.08 -12.14 1.07
N GLY A 122 1.01 -11.38 0.98
CA GLY A 122 0.98 -9.91 0.89
C GLY A 122 0.20 -9.41 -0.32
N ALA A 123 0.49 -9.96 -1.50
CA ALA A 123 -0.19 -9.59 -2.73
C ALA A 123 -1.70 -9.89 -2.65
N ALA A 124 -2.08 -11.05 -2.11
CA ALA A 124 -3.48 -11.43 -1.90
C ALA A 124 -4.18 -10.51 -0.90
N LEU A 125 -3.51 -10.13 0.20
CA LEU A 125 -4.06 -9.17 1.17
C LEU A 125 -4.33 -7.81 0.53
N ILE A 126 -3.36 -7.25 -0.18
CA ILE A 126 -3.50 -5.93 -0.82
C ILE A 126 -4.56 -5.97 -1.91
N ARG A 127 -4.62 -7.06 -2.70
CA ARG A 127 -5.69 -7.25 -3.68
C ARG A 127 -7.07 -7.26 -3.03
N ARG A 128 -7.25 -8.01 -1.93
CA ARG A 128 -8.51 -8.07 -1.19
C ARG A 128 -8.89 -6.73 -0.60
N TRP A 129 -7.92 -6.02 -0.01
CA TRP A 129 -8.14 -4.68 0.54
C TRP A 129 -8.58 -3.69 -0.53
N VAL A 130 -7.90 -3.63 -1.68
CA VAL A 130 -8.30 -2.72 -2.77
C VAL A 130 -9.70 -3.05 -3.29
N ALA A 131 -10.05 -4.34 -3.39
CA ALA A 131 -11.38 -4.79 -3.80
C ALA A 131 -12.48 -4.37 -2.80
N SER A 132 -12.16 -4.22 -1.50
CA SER A 132 -13.13 -3.80 -0.48
C SER A 132 -13.28 -2.28 -0.37
N LEU A 133 -12.45 -1.49 -1.07
CA LEU A 133 -12.53 -0.03 -1.00
C LEU A 133 -13.75 0.48 -1.77
N GLU A 134 -14.47 1.41 -1.16
CA GLU A 134 -15.58 2.11 -1.80
C GLU A 134 -15.12 3.37 -2.54
N GLY A 135 -15.85 3.72 -3.61
CA GLY A 135 -15.65 4.95 -4.38
C GLY A 135 -15.28 4.69 -5.84
N GLN A 136 -15.13 5.78 -6.59
CA GLN A 136 -14.71 5.74 -7.99
C GLN A 136 -13.78 6.92 -8.29
N CYS A 137 -12.84 6.71 -9.21
CA CYS A 137 -11.98 7.78 -9.70
C CYS A 137 -12.73 8.56 -10.78
N SER A 138 -13.16 9.77 -10.45
CA SER A 138 -13.79 10.74 -11.36
C SER A 138 -12.79 11.78 -11.81
#